data_AF-A0A6S7H8A7-F1
#
_entry.id   AF-A0A6S7H8A7-F1
#
_cell.length_a   1.000
_cell.length_b   1.000
_cell.length_c   1.000
_cell.angle_alpha   90.00
_cell.angle_beta   90.00
_cell.angle_gamma   90.00
#
_symmetry.space_group_name_H-M   'P 1'
#
loop_
_entity.id
_entity.type
_entity.pdbx_description
1 polymer ?
#
loop_
_entity_poly.entity_id
_entity_poly.type
_entity_poly.pdbx_seq_one_letter_code
_entity_poly.pdbx_strand_id
1 'polypeptide(L)' 'MDLGFSTSNRIYIDESLTPQSRAIFGEVKKFRNQQHFKFIWTRNGKVFLKKDESQQSIASVFD' A
#
# COMPACT_ATOMS: atom_id res chain seq x y z
N MET A 1 32.10 12.61 -24.40
CA MET A 1 31.79 11.19 -24.20
C MET A 1 30.84 11.13 -23.02
N ASP A 2 29.54 11.09 -23.30
CA ASP A 2 28.50 11.05 -22.27
C ASP A 2 28.18 9.57 -21.98
N LEU A 3 28.36 9.13 -20.74
CA LEU A 3 28.43 7.71 -20.37
C LEU A 3 27.06 7.01 -20.25
N GLY A 4 25.96 7.65 -20.65
CA GLY A 4 24.68 6.96 -20.92
C GLY A 4 24.02 6.23 -19.75
N PHE A 5 24.40 6.49 -18.50
CA PHE A 5 23.79 5.84 -17.34
C PHE A 5 22.42 6.47 -17.01
N SER A 6 21.35 5.97 -17.60
CA SER A 6 19.99 6.20 -17.07
C SER A 6 19.81 5.34 -15.82
N THR A 7 20.29 5.79 -14.66
CA THR A 7 20.05 5.09 -13.41
C THR A 7 18.56 5.17 -13.08
N SER A 8 17.83 4.08 -13.32
CA SER A 8 16.48 3.85 -12.81
C SER A 8 16.55 3.72 -11.28
N ASN A 9 16.72 4.86 -10.59
CA ASN A 9 16.77 4.93 -9.14
C ASN A 9 15.34 4.76 -8.61
N ARG A 10 14.94 3.50 -8.38
CA ARG A 10 13.67 3.19 -7.72
C ARG A 10 13.79 3.58 -6.26
N ILE A 11 13.14 4.68 -5.90
CA ILE A 11 13.03 5.12 -4.52
C ILE A 11 11.82 4.42 -3.91
N TYR A 12 12.05 3.72 -2.79
CA TYR A 12 11.00 3.12 -1.99
C TYR A 12 10.77 3.99 -0.76
N ILE A 13 9.52 4.37 -0.53
CA ILE A 13 9.09 5.12 0.66
C ILE A 13 8.09 4.23 1.39
N ASP A 14 8.35 3.96 2.67
CA ASP A 14 7.47 3.20 3.56
C ASP A 14 7.15 4.05 4.79
N GLU A 15 5.94 3.91 5.32
CA GLU A 15 5.54 4.54 6.57
C GLU A 15 6.11 3.72 7.74
N SER A 16 6.61 4.40 8.77
CA SER A 16 7.06 3.70 9.99
C SER A 16 5.85 3.21 10.78
N LEU A 17 5.34 2.05 10.41
CA LEU A 17 4.22 1.39 11.10
C LEU A 17 4.68 0.72 12.40
N THR A 18 3.84 0.79 13.44
CA THR A 18 4.00 -0.01 14.65
C THR A 18 3.95 -1.51 14.32
N PRO A 19 4.48 -2.41 15.18
CA PRO A 19 4.41 -3.85 14.95
C PRO A 19 2.98 -4.36 14.70
N GLN A 20 2.01 -3.83 15.43
CA GLN A 20 0.59 -4.15 15.27
C GLN A 20 0.06 -3.72 13.89
N SER A 21 0.25 -2.45 13.52
CA SER A 21 -0.21 -1.95 12.21
C SER A 21 0.48 -2.67 11.05
N ARG A 22 1.72 -3.10 11.22
CA ARG A 22 2.47 -3.88 10.21
C ARG A 22 1.89 -5.28 10.03
N ALA A 23 1.46 -5.93 11.12
CA ALA A 23 0.76 -7.21 11.05
C ALA A 23 -0.58 -7.08 10.32
N ILE A 24 -1.37 -6.06 10.68
CA ILE A 24 -2.64 -5.74 10.01
C ILE A 24 -2.41 -5.49 8.52
N PHE A 25 -1.41 -4.66 8.17
CA PHE A 25 -1.07 -4.39 6.77
C PHE A 25 -0.71 -5.66 6.00
N GLY A 26 0.00 -6.59 6.63
CA GLY A 26 0.30 -7.90 6.06
C GLY A 26 -0.95 -8.71 5.71
N GLU A 27 -1.89 -8.82 6.65
CA GLU A 27 -3.16 -9.53 6.42
C GLU A 27 -4.04 -8.83 5.39
N VAL A 28 -4.14 -7.51 5.45
CA VAL A 28 -4.90 -6.70 4.48
C VAL A 28 -4.29 -6.84 3.07
N LYS A 29 -2.97 -6.96 2.94
CA LYS A 29 -2.29 -7.20 1.66
C LYS A 29 -2.63 -8.58 1.08
N LYS A 30 -2.76 -9.61 1.92
CA LYS A 30 -3.24 -10.94 1.48
C LYS A 30 -4.70 -10.86 1.02
N PHE A 31 -5.56 -10.23 1.82
CA PHE A 31 -6.97 -10.04 1.51
C PHE A 31 -7.17 -9.27 0.19
N ARG A 32 -6.39 -8.21 -0.02
CA ARG A 32 -6.37 -7.43 -1.27
C ARG A 32 -6.16 -8.33 -2.48
N ASN A 33 -5.19 -9.23 -2.42
CA ASN A 33 -4.86 -10.14 -3.52
C ASN A 33 -5.98 -11.18 -3.75
N GLN A 34 -6.53 -11.73 -2.67
CA GLN A 34 -7.62 -12.72 -2.73
C GLN A 34 -8.91 -12.14 -3.31
N GLN A 35 -9.21 -10.87 -3.00
CA GLN A 35 -10.44 -10.19 -3.40
C GLN A 35 -10.25 -9.23 -4.59
N HIS A 36 -9.08 -9.25 -5.22
CA HIS A 36 -8.74 -8.46 -6.41
C HIS A 36 -8.93 -6.95 -6.23
N PHE A 37 -8.55 -6.41 -5.08
CA PHE A 37 -8.53 -4.96 -4.87
C PHE A 37 -7.35 -4.32 -5.60
N LYS A 38 -7.60 -3.28 -6.40
CA LYS A 38 -6.57 -2.57 -7.18
C LYS A 38 -5.64 -1.72 -6.32
N PHE A 39 -6.14 -1.13 -5.23
CA PHE A 39 -5.36 -0.18 -4.44
C PHE A 39 -5.33 -0.54 -2.95
N ILE A 40 -4.17 -0.30 -2.34
CA ILE A 40 -3.94 -0.32 -0.89
C ILE A 40 -2.99 0.82 -0.54
N TRP A 41 -3.24 1.52 0.56
CA TRP A 41 -2.32 2.54 1.08
C TRP A 41 -2.48 2.66 2.59
N THR A 42 -1.51 3.32 3.22
CA THR A 42 -1.53 3.63 4.65
C THR A 42 -1.59 5.14 4.84
N ARG A 43 -2.24 5.59 5.91
CA ARG A 43 -2.21 6.99 6.35
C ARG A 43 -2.49 7.08 7.84
N ASN A 44 -1.59 7.68 8.60
CA ASN A 44 -1.69 7.85 10.06
C ASN A 44 -1.91 6.52 10.77
N GLY A 45 -1.15 5.49 10.38
CA GLY A 45 -1.27 4.13 10.94
C GLY A 45 -2.52 3.34 10.55
N LYS A 46 -3.44 3.91 9.75
CA LYS A 46 -4.63 3.22 9.23
C LYS A 46 -4.37 2.67 7.83
N VAL A 47 -4.90 1.48 7.55
CA VAL A 47 -4.79 0.81 6.24
C VAL A 47 -6.10 0.97 5.47
N PHE A 48 -6.00 1.32 4.20
CA PHE A 48 -7.15 1.56 3.33
C PHE A 48 -7.10 0.66 2.10
N LEU A 49 -8.27 0.25 1.61
CA LEU A 49 -8.42 -0.54 0.40
C LEU A 49 -9.40 0.12 -0.56
N LYS A 50 -9.14 -0.01 -1.86
CA LYS A 50 -10.09 0.39 -2.90
C LYS A 50 -10.08 -0.62 -4.04
N LYS A 51 -11.27 -1.10 -4.41
CA LYS A 51 -11.44 -2.21 -5.35
C LYS A 51 -11.01 -1.81 -6.76
N ASP A 52 -11.49 -0.66 -7.22
CA ASP A 52 -11.20 -0.07 -8.52
C ASP A 52 -11.45 1.45 -8.43
N GLU A 53 -11.35 2.17 -9.55
CA GLU A 53 -11.54 3.63 -9.55
C GLU A 53 -13.00 4.07 -9.38
N SER A 54 -13.95 3.19 -9.72
CA SER A 54 -15.40 3.44 -9.73
C SER A 54 -16.05 3.30 -8.34
N GLN A 55 -15.49 2.45 -7.48
CA GLN A 55 -16.04 2.20 -6.15
C GLN A 55 -15.59 3.27 -5.15
N GLN A 56 -16.53 3.79 -4.35
CA GLN A 56 -16.21 4.68 -3.24
C GLN A 56 -15.35 3.90 -2.21
N SER A 57 -14.23 4.49 -1.78
CA SER A 57 -13.21 3.82 -0.99
C SER A 57 -13.78 3.22 0.30
N ILE A 58 -13.66 1.90 0.47
CA ILE A 58 -14.03 1.22 1.71
C ILE A 58 -12.85 1.36 2.67
N ALA A 59 -12.97 2.30 3.61
CA ALA A 59 -12.08 2.38 4.76
C ALA A 59 -12.61 1.43 5.84
N SER A 60 -12.05 0.22 5.92
CA SER A 60 -12.22 -0.61 7.12
C SER A 60 -11.27 -0.07 8.18
N VAL A 61 -11.79 0.75 9.11
CA VAL A 61 -11.02 1.14 10.31
C VAL A 61 -10.94 -0.11 11.18
N PHE A 62 -9.74 -0.69 11.27
CA PHE A 62 -9.42 -1.68 12.29
C PHE A 62 -8.83 -0.91 13.47
N ASP A 63 -9.65 -0.69 14.51
CA ASP A 63 -9.22 -0.22 15.83
C ASP A 63 -8.58 -1.36 16.63
#